data_AF-A0A6N3AQK2-F1
#
_entry.id   AF-A0A6N3AQK2-F1
#
_cell.length_a   1.000
_cell.length_b   1.000
_cell.length_c   1.000
_cell.angle_alpha   90.00
_cell.angle_beta   90.00
_cell.angle_gamma   90.00
#
_symmetry.space_group_name_H-M   'P 1'
#
loop_
_entity.id
_entity.type
_entity.pdbx_description
1 polymer ?
#
loop_
_entity_poly.entity_id
_entity_poly.type
_entity_poly.pdbx_seq_one_letter_code
_entity_poly.pdbx_strand_id
1 'polypeptide(L)'
;MATLNENLKSFAAALGNDYKALKSSISATDNKIGTLAGLETTNKGDIVTAMNELKESIVDVQGKAITEEAVDVKLSAKQDKLTPGSGITLTGNTISASVDLSALATIASVDDKIKVAVSKLIDGADATLDTFKEVQDMIRSDQTVASALAKTVGNKVDYANAQTLTTAQKLQACTNIGIGDPSIDLVGIYNTAKGA
;
A
#
# COMPACT_ATOMS: atom_id res chain seq x y z
N MET A 1 -46.80 93.40 60.11
CA MET A 1 -45.54 92.64 60.17
C MET A 1 -45.80 91.35 60.90
N ALA A 2 -45.32 90.22 60.40
CA ALA A 2 -45.47 88.94 61.08
C ALA A 2 -44.82 89.03 62.47
N THR A 3 -45.49 88.48 63.49
CA THR A 3 -44.91 88.40 64.84
C THR A 3 -43.74 87.42 64.87
N LEU A 4 -42.87 87.51 65.88
CA LEU A 4 -41.79 86.53 66.07
C LEU A 4 -42.33 85.09 66.12
N ASN A 5 -43.49 84.88 66.76
CA ASN A 5 -44.16 83.59 66.83
C ASN A 5 -44.62 83.08 65.44
N GLU A 6 -45.16 83.96 64.59
CA GLU A 6 -45.54 83.60 63.22
C GLU A 6 -44.31 83.26 62.36
N ASN A 7 -43.24 84.03 62.47
CA ASN A 7 -41.98 83.76 61.76
C ASN A 7 -41.37 82.43 62.20
N LEU A 8 -41.35 82.13 63.50
CA LEU A 8 -40.85 80.86 64.04
C LEU A 8 -41.68 79.65 63.56
N LYS A 9 -43.02 79.78 63.54
CA LYS A 9 -43.90 78.74 63.01
C LYS A 9 -43.68 78.50 61.52
N SER A 10 -43.54 79.57 60.74
CA SER A 10 -43.29 79.47 59.29
C SER A 10 -41.94 78.80 59.00
N PHE A 11 -40.89 79.20 59.73
CA PHE A 11 -39.57 78.57 59.62
C PHE A 11 -39.59 77.08 59.98
N ALA A 12 -40.23 76.72 61.08
CA ALA A 12 -40.38 75.31 61.48
C ALA A 12 -41.15 74.49 60.44
N ALA A 13 -42.20 75.06 59.84
CA ALA A 13 -42.95 74.41 58.76
C ALA A 13 -42.09 74.21 57.50
N ALA A 14 -41.30 75.22 57.11
CA ALA A 14 -40.39 75.13 55.98
C ALA A 14 -39.34 74.03 56.19
N LEU A 15 -38.66 74.00 57.34
CA LEU A 15 -37.72 72.94 57.70
C LEU A 15 -38.36 71.54 57.67
N GLY A 16 -39.57 71.42 58.20
CA GLY A 16 -40.31 70.16 58.18
C GLY A 16 -40.65 69.69 56.76
N ASN A 17 -40.94 70.62 55.85
CA ASN A 17 -41.19 70.33 54.44
C ASN A 17 -39.89 69.93 53.71
N ASP A 18 -38.80 70.66 53.93
CA ASP A 18 -37.49 70.35 53.34
C ASP A 18 -36.99 68.96 53.78
N TYR A 19 -37.15 68.62 55.06
CA TYR A 19 -36.82 67.28 55.57
C TYR A 19 -37.63 66.18 54.89
N LYS A 20 -38.94 66.39 54.67
CA LYS A 20 -39.79 65.44 53.95
C LYS A 20 -39.36 65.28 52.50
N ALA A 21 -39.02 66.38 51.82
CA ALA A 21 -38.53 66.35 50.45
C ALA A 21 -37.21 65.58 50.34
N LEU A 22 -36.25 65.87 51.22
CA LEU A 22 -34.96 65.16 51.28
C LEU A 22 -35.16 63.66 51.53
N LYS A 23 -36.02 63.30 52.49
CA LYS A 23 -36.35 61.89 52.77
C LYS A 23 -36.96 61.21 51.55
N SER A 24 -37.84 61.90 50.82
CA SER A 24 -38.45 61.36 49.60
C SER A 24 -37.41 61.13 48.49
N SER A 25 -36.49 62.06 48.28
CA SER A 25 -35.40 61.90 47.30
C SER A 25 -34.44 60.76 47.66
N ILE A 26 -34.15 60.56 48.95
CA ILE A 26 -33.35 59.42 49.44
C ILE A 26 -34.08 58.11 49.14
N SER A 27 -35.34 57.97 49.56
CA SER A 27 -36.12 56.75 49.30
C SER A 27 -36.30 56.46 47.82
N ALA A 28 -36.44 57.48 46.97
CA ALA A 28 -36.51 57.32 45.52
C ALA A 28 -35.18 56.81 44.93
N THR A 29 -34.05 57.16 45.53
CA THR A 29 -32.73 56.67 45.14
C THR A 29 -32.55 55.23 45.60
N ASP A 30 -32.86 54.92 46.85
CA ASP A 30 -32.81 53.56 47.42
C ASP A 30 -33.65 52.57 46.59
N ASN A 31 -34.85 52.98 46.17
CA ASN A 31 -35.73 52.15 45.33
C ASN A 31 -35.15 51.87 43.93
N LYS A 32 -34.33 52.77 43.38
CA LYS A 32 -33.69 52.59 42.06
C LYS A 32 -32.49 51.66 42.11
N ILE A 33 -31.72 51.70 43.19
CA ILE A 33 -30.51 50.88 43.37
C ILE A 33 -30.81 49.52 44.02
N GLY A 34 -31.99 49.35 44.63
CA GLY A 34 -32.34 48.14 45.39
C GLY A 34 -31.71 48.12 46.78
N THR A 35 -31.89 47.02 47.51
CA THR A 35 -31.28 46.84 48.85
C THR A 35 -30.24 45.73 48.83
N LEU A 36 -29.26 45.81 49.72
CA LEU A 36 -28.22 44.78 49.89
C LEU A 36 -28.81 43.39 50.20
N ALA A 37 -29.99 43.34 50.83
CA ALA A 37 -30.72 42.11 51.13
C ALA A 37 -31.19 41.36 49.87
N GLY A 38 -31.41 42.07 48.76
CA GLY A 38 -31.84 41.49 47.49
C GLY A 38 -30.72 40.85 46.66
N LEU A 39 -29.45 41.01 47.05
CA LEU A 39 -28.33 40.36 46.38
C LEU A 39 -28.32 38.86 46.68
N GLU A 40 -28.09 38.02 45.67
CA GLU A 40 -27.93 36.56 45.82
C GLU A 40 -26.46 36.13 45.98
N THR A 41 -25.51 37.07 45.89
CA THR A 41 -24.08 36.84 46.16
C THR A 41 -23.84 36.41 47.60
N THR A 42 -22.71 35.74 47.85
CA THR A 42 -22.28 35.32 49.19
C THR A 42 -21.94 36.55 50.05
N ASN A 43 -21.23 37.52 49.46
CA ASN A 43 -20.89 38.79 50.08
C ASN A 43 -21.97 39.84 49.82
N LYS A 44 -22.60 40.34 50.90
CA LYS A 44 -23.68 41.37 50.86
C LYS A 44 -23.35 42.64 51.67
N GLY A 45 -22.07 42.86 52.00
CA GLY A 45 -21.64 44.00 52.82
C GLY A 45 -21.77 45.34 52.09
N ASP A 46 -21.44 45.35 50.80
CA ASP A 46 -21.61 46.48 49.88
C ASP A 46 -21.68 45.98 48.42
N ILE A 47 -22.09 46.84 47.50
CA ILE A 47 -22.23 46.51 46.06
C ILE A 47 -20.89 46.19 45.40
N VAL A 48 -19.80 46.86 45.81
CA VAL A 48 -18.47 46.67 45.22
C VAL A 48 -17.95 45.27 45.51
N THR A 49 -18.08 44.83 46.76
CA THR A 49 -17.67 43.49 47.18
C THR A 49 -18.50 42.42 46.47
N ALA A 50 -19.82 42.60 46.36
CA ALA A 50 -20.70 41.70 45.62
C ALA A 50 -20.35 41.65 44.11
N MET A 51 -20.04 42.79 43.49
CA MET A 51 -19.61 42.86 42.10
C MET A 51 -18.25 42.21 41.87
N ASN A 52 -17.32 42.32 42.82
CA ASN A 52 -16.03 41.64 42.75
C ASN A 52 -16.18 40.12 42.82
N GLU A 53 -17.08 39.60 43.66
CA GLU A 53 -17.41 38.17 43.71
C GLU A 53 -18.01 37.66 42.39
N LEU A 54 -18.92 38.43 41.78
CA LEU A 54 -19.47 38.08 40.46
C LEU A 54 -18.37 38.10 39.38
N LYS A 55 -17.48 39.09 39.42
CA LYS A 55 -16.33 39.17 38.51
C LYS A 55 -15.44 37.93 38.64
N GLU A 56 -15.12 37.51 39.85
CA GLU A 56 -14.33 36.29 40.10
C GLU A 56 -15.05 35.05 39.59
N SER A 57 -16.35 34.93 39.83
CA SER A 57 -17.18 33.82 39.33
C SER A 57 -17.20 33.76 37.79
N ILE A 58 -17.29 34.91 37.12
CA ILE A 58 -17.21 35.01 35.65
C ILE A 58 -15.82 34.62 35.14
N VAL A 59 -14.75 35.03 35.84
CA VAL A 59 -13.37 34.65 35.48
C VAL A 59 -13.16 33.14 35.65
N ASP A 60 -13.65 32.54 36.73
CA ASP A 60 -13.58 31.09 36.95
C ASP A 60 -14.36 30.31 35.89
N VAL A 61 -15.59 30.74 35.55
CA VAL A 61 -16.38 30.14 34.49
C VAL A 61 -15.69 30.27 33.12
N GLN A 62 -15.05 31.41 32.82
CA GLN A 62 -14.28 31.57 31.58
C GLN A 62 -12.97 30.78 31.58
N GLY A 63 -12.32 30.59 32.73
CA GLY A 63 -11.15 29.72 32.87
C GLY A 63 -11.50 28.24 32.78
N LYS A 64 -12.76 27.87 33.04
CA LYS A 64 -13.32 26.53 32.86
C LYS A 64 -13.98 26.32 31.50
N ALA A 65 -14.39 27.39 30.82
CA ALA A 65 -14.71 27.34 29.40
C ALA A 65 -13.44 26.86 28.69
N ILE A 66 -13.60 25.89 27.78
CA ILE A 66 -12.52 25.16 27.10
C ILE A 66 -11.37 26.10 26.71
N THR A 67 -10.34 26.17 27.55
CA THR A 67 -9.12 26.91 27.24
C THR A 67 -8.36 26.13 26.19
N GLU A 68 -7.55 26.80 25.37
CA GLU A 68 -6.64 26.13 24.43
C GLU A 68 -5.79 25.09 25.17
N GLU A 69 -5.33 25.41 26.38
CA GLU A 69 -4.60 24.50 27.26
C GLU A 69 -5.40 23.24 27.64
N ALA A 70 -6.69 23.37 27.96
CA ALA A 70 -7.55 22.21 28.27
C ALA A 70 -7.80 21.31 27.05
N VAL A 71 -7.81 21.88 25.83
CA VAL A 71 -7.86 21.12 24.57
C VAL A 71 -6.53 20.43 24.32
N ASP A 72 -5.43 21.17 24.47
CA ASP A 72 -4.08 20.70 24.17
C ASP A 72 -3.73 19.51 25.06
N VAL A 73 -3.99 19.58 26.38
CA VAL A 73 -3.79 18.46 27.31
C VAL A 73 -4.55 17.20 26.86
N LYS A 74 -5.81 17.33 26.44
CA LYS A 74 -6.61 16.18 25.96
C LYS A 74 -6.09 15.65 24.62
N LEU A 75 -5.62 16.54 23.75
CA LEU A 75 -5.08 16.19 22.44
C LEU A 75 -3.73 15.47 22.58
N SER A 76 -2.80 16.01 23.39
CA SER A 76 -1.51 15.40 23.70
C SER A 76 -1.68 14.01 24.30
N ALA A 77 -2.57 13.84 25.30
CA ALA A 77 -2.81 12.53 25.91
C ALA A 77 -3.38 11.47 24.94
N LYS A 78 -4.02 11.89 23.84
CA LYS A 78 -4.50 10.99 22.77
C LYS A 78 -3.42 10.77 21.71
N GLN A 79 -2.61 11.77 21.41
CA GLN A 79 -1.48 11.70 20.49
C GLN A 79 -0.34 10.85 21.06
N ASP A 80 -0.03 10.91 22.36
CA ASP A 80 1.02 10.10 23.01
C ASP A 80 0.75 8.60 22.94
N LYS A 81 -0.51 8.20 22.73
CA LYS A 81 -0.87 6.80 22.49
C LYS A 81 -0.53 6.33 21.08
N LEU A 82 -0.30 7.26 20.15
CA LEU A 82 0.24 6.97 18.82
C LEU A 82 1.76 6.95 18.94
N THR A 83 2.31 5.78 19.22
CA THR A 83 3.76 5.58 19.19
C THR A 83 4.19 5.36 17.73
N PRO A 84 5.22 6.08 17.22
CA PRO A 84 5.79 5.77 15.91
C PRO A 84 6.24 4.30 15.88
N GLY A 85 5.86 3.57 14.85
CA GLY A 85 6.13 2.13 14.77
C GLY A 85 5.63 1.52 13.47
N SER A 86 5.75 0.19 13.34
CA SER A 86 5.29 -0.53 12.15
C SER A 86 3.79 -0.31 11.94
N GLY A 87 3.44 0.55 10.97
CA GLY A 87 2.07 0.88 10.63
C GLY A 87 1.69 2.34 10.83
N ILE A 88 2.43 3.13 11.62
CA ILE A 88 2.12 4.54 11.88
C ILE A 88 3.39 5.40 11.80
N THR A 89 3.38 6.36 10.88
CA THR A 89 4.35 7.45 10.76
C THR A 89 3.73 8.75 11.31
N LEU A 90 4.45 9.41 12.20
CA LEU A 90 4.11 10.73 12.74
C LEU A 90 5.16 11.74 12.26
N THR A 91 4.76 12.66 11.38
CA THR A 91 5.64 13.71 10.84
C THR A 91 4.96 15.07 10.99
N GLY A 92 5.47 15.91 11.90
CA GLY A 92 4.86 17.21 12.21
C GLY A 92 3.41 17.05 12.65
N ASN A 93 2.48 17.74 11.97
CA ASN A 93 1.04 17.67 12.22
C ASN A 93 0.32 16.57 11.42
N THR A 94 1.03 15.65 10.77
CA THR A 94 0.44 14.60 9.94
C THR A 94 0.65 13.22 10.55
N ILE A 95 -0.46 12.49 10.69
CA ILE A 95 -0.48 11.06 11.02
C ILE A 95 -0.72 10.30 9.71
N SER A 96 0.18 9.38 9.37
CA SER A 96 0.03 8.51 8.20
C SER A 96 0.14 7.06 8.62
N ALA A 97 -0.74 6.22 8.07
CA ALA A 97 -0.57 4.78 8.21
C ALA A 97 0.39 4.30 7.11
N SER A 98 1.60 3.88 7.50
CA SER A 98 2.59 3.32 6.57
C SER A 98 2.86 1.88 6.97
N VAL A 99 2.39 0.93 6.17
CA VAL A 99 2.80 -0.47 6.30
C VAL A 99 4.18 -0.58 5.66
N ASP A 100 5.19 -0.92 6.44
CA ASP A 100 6.50 -1.27 5.90
C ASP A 100 6.39 -2.61 5.16
N LEU A 101 6.34 -2.55 3.83
CA LEU A 101 6.30 -3.73 2.96
C LEU A 101 7.71 -4.13 2.47
N SER A 102 8.78 -3.53 3.00
CA SER A 102 10.16 -3.79 2.54
C SER A 102 10.60 -5.24 2.69
N ALA A 103 9.99 -5.98 3.63
CA ALA A 103 10.24 -7.40 3.85
C ALA A 103 9.42 -8.33 2.92
N LEU A 104 8.44 -7.81 2.17
CA LEU A 104 7.66 -8.61 1.22
C LEU A 104 8.42 -8.75 -0.09
N ALA A 105 8.40 -9.97 -0.66
CA ALA A 105 8.95 -10.20 -1.98
C ALA A 105 8.23 -9.32 -3.01
N THR A 106 8.97 -8.51 -3.75
CA THR A 106 8.42 -7.72 -4.85
C THR A 106 8.05 -8.62 -6.02
N ILE A 107 7.12 -8.15 -6.85
CA ILE A 107 6.79 -8.82 -8.13
C ILE A 107 8.07 -9.04 -8.96
N ALA A 108 9.00 -8.07 -8.96
CA ALA A 108 10.30 -8.20 -9.62
C ALA A 108 11.15 -9.36 -9.05
N SER A 109 11.24 -9.50 -7.73
CA SER A 109 11.99 -10.62 -7.12
C SER A 109 11.39 -11.99 -7.45
N VAL A 110 10.06 -12.07 -7.52
CA VAL A 110 9.37 -13.30 -7.93
C VAL A 110 9.62 -13.60 -9.41
N ASP A 111 9.53 -12.59 -10.28
CA ASP A 111 9.80 -12.72 -11.71
C ASP A 111 11.24 -13.21 -11.98
N ASP A 112 12.23 -12.64 -11.28
CA ASP A 112 13.63 -13.09 -11.37
C ASP A 112 13.80 -14.55 -10.93
N LYS A 113 13.16 -14.96 -9.83
CA LYS A 113 13.20 -16.36 -9.36
C LYS A 113 12.55 -17.31 -10.37
N ILE A 114 11.45 -16.90 -11.00
CA ILE A 114 10.79 -17.68 -12.05
C ILE A 114 11.70 -17.81 -13.27
N LYS A 115 12.33 -16.72 -13.73
CA LYS A 115 13.30 -16.76 -14.84
C LYS A 115 14.47 -17.70 -14.55
N VAL A 116 15.05 -17.62 -13.35
CA VAL A 116 16.12 -18.54 -12.94
C VAL A 116 15.65 -19.99 -12.95
N ALA A 117 14.45 -20.28 -12.42
CA ALA A 117 13.89 -21.62 -12.44
C ALA A 117 13.65 -22.12 -13.88
N VAL A 118 13.12 -21.27 -14.75
CA VAL A 118 12.90 -21.60 -16.17
C VAL A 118 14.23 -21.84 -16.88
N SER A 119 15.23 -20.96 -16.73
CA SER A 119 16.57 -21.17 -17.30
C SER A 119 17.18 -22.49 -16.81
N LYS A 120 17.05 -22.82 -15.51
CA LYS A 120 17.48 -24.13 -15.00
C LYS A 120 16.72 -25.31 -15.61
N LEU A 121 15.50 -25.12 -16.10
CA LEU A 121 14.73 -26.15 -16.81
C LEU A 121 15.15 -26.27 -18.28
N ILE A 122 15.44 -25.16 -18.97
CA ILE A 122 15.65 -25.14 -20.43
C ILE A 122 17.13 -25.13 -20.86
N ASP A 123 18.01 -24.51 -20.08
CA ASP A 123 19.44 -24.34 -20.40
C ASP A 123 20.33 -25.38 -19.71
N GLY A 124 19.70 -26.32 -19.00
CA GLY A 124 20.35 -27.33 -18.19
C GLY A 124 20.30 -26.97 -16.71
N ALA A 125 19.89 -27.93 -15.90
CA ALA A 125 19.99 -27.80 -14.45
C ALA A 125 21.46 -28.04 -14.03
N ASP A 126 21.76 -28.05 -12.73
CA ASP A 126 23.08 -28.52 -12.32
C ASP A 126 23.34 -29.96 -12.80
N ALA A 127 24.60 -30.40 -12.80
CA ALA A 127 25.01 -31.70 -13.34
C ALA A 127 24.31 -32.92 -12.71
N THR A 128 23.57 -32.77 -11.60
CA THR A 128 22.78 -33.86 -10.99
C THR A 128 21.31 -33.87 -11.42
N LEU A 129 20.83 -32.80 -12.07
CA LEU A 129 19.43 -32.60 -12.49
C LEU A 129 19.30 -32.44 -14.02
N ASP A 130 20.37 -32.63 -14.78
CA ASP A 130 20.50 -32.33 -16.22
C ASP A 130 19.75 -33.31 -17.17
N THR A 131 18.68 -33.93 -16.66
CA THR A 131 17.92 -34.97 -17.37
C THR A 131 17.29 -34.47 -18.67
N PHE A 132 16.94 -33.19 -18.79
CA PHE A 132 16.41 -32.62 -20.04
C PHE A 132 17.48 -32.42 -21.11
N LYS A 133 18.71 -32.07 -20.74
CA LYS A 133 19.84 -32.00 -21.69
C LYS A 133 20.21 -33.39 -22.15
N GLU A 134 20.23 -34.37 -21.24
CA GLU A 134 20.42 -35.78 -21.57
C GLU A 134 19.35 -36.27 -22.56
N VAL A 135 18.06 -35.94 -22.36
CA VAL A 135 16.98 -36.27 -23.31
C VAL A 135 17.15 -35.53 -24.64
N GLN A 136 17.49 -34.25 -24.62
CA GLN A 136 17.73 -33.47 -25.84
C GLN A 136 18.88 -34.03 -26.66
N ASP A 137 19.97 -34.41 -25.99
CA ASP A 137 21.15 -35.00 -26.62
C ASP A 137 20.85 -36.43 -27.10
N MET A 138 20.07 -37.22 -26.36
CA MET A 138 19.57 -38.51 -26.83
C MET A 138 18.75 -38.37 -28.12
N ILE A 139 17.83 -37.42 -28.20
CA ILE A 139 17.03 -37.17 -29.42
C ILE A 139 17.91 -36.73 -30.60
N ARG A 140 18.92 -35.89 -30.37
CA ARG A 140 19.89 -35.52 -31.41
C ARG A 140 20.76 -36.70 -31.84
N SER A 141 21.19 -37.52 -30.89
CA SER A 141 21.90 -38.76 -31.17
C SER A 141 21.02 -39.75 -31.93
N ASP A 142 19.71 -39.75 -31.72
CA ASP A 142 18.75 -40.60 -32.46
C ASP A 142 18.71 -40.23 -33.97
N GLN A 143 19.08 -39.00 -34.36
CA GLN A 143 19.32 -38.67 -35.77
C GLN A 143 20.46 -39.48 -36.39
N THR A 144 21.43 -39.93 -35.58
CA THR A 144 22.48 -40.85 -36.07
C THR A 144 21.90 -42.22 -36.38
N VAL A 145 20.88 -42.68 -35.66
CA VAL A 145 20.15 -43.92 -35.94
C VAL A 145 19.36 -43.77 -37.23
N ALA A 146 18.64 -42.66 -37.42
CA ALA A 146 17.92 -42.39 -38.67
C ALA A 146 18.87 -42.30 -39.88
N SER A 147 20.01 -41.64 -39.74
CA SER A 147 21.04 -41.56 -40.79
C SER A 147 21.68 -42.92 -41.08
N ALA A 148 21.97 -43.71 -40.04
CA ALA A 148 22.50 -45.07 -40.18
C ALA A 148 21.49 -46.00 -40.86
N LEU A 149 20.20 -45.87 -40.53
CA LEU A 149 19.12 -46.61 -41.18
C LEU A 149 18.98 -46.18 -42.64
N ALA A 150 18.94 -44.89 -42.94
CA ALA A 150 18.87 -44.37 -44.31
C ALA A 150 20.07 -44.84 -45.16
N LYS A 151 21.28 -44.83 -44.60
CA LYS A 151 22.48 -45.36 -45.27
C LYS A 151 22.39 -46.86 -45.49
N THR A 152 21.94 -47.61 -44.49
CA THR A 152 21.81 -49.08 -44.58
C THR A 152 20.75 -49.48 -45.61
N VAL A 153 19.62 -48.78 -45.65
CA VAL A 153 18.57 -48.98 -46.67
C VAL A 153 19.07 -48.56 -48.04
N GLY A 154 19.77 -47.42 -48.15
CA GLY A 154 20.35 -46.94 -49.42
C GLY A 154 21.43 -47.85 -50.00
N ASN A 155 22.05 -48.71 -49.18
CA ASN A 155 22.98 -49.74 -49.63
C ASN A 155 22.29 -51.00 -50.18
N LYS A 156 20.96 -51.14 -50.03
CA LYS A 156 20.21 -52.28 -50.58
C LYS A 156 19.88 -52.04 -52.05
N VAL A 157 19.73 -53.13 -52.80
CA VAL A 157 19.23 -53.10 -54.17
C VAL A 157 17.75 -52.74 -54.14
N ASP A 158 17.36 -51.67 -54.85
CA ASP A 158 15.96 -51.25 -55.02
C ASP A 158 15.37 -51.96 -56.23
N TYR A 159 14.22 -52.60 -56.04
CA TYR A 159 13.49 -53.32 -57.07
C TYR A 159 12.39 -52.46 -57.72
N ALA A 160 12.05 -51.32 -57.10
CA ALA A 160 10.99 -50.44 -57.56
C ALA A 160 11.49 -49.39 -58.56
N ASN A 161 12.73 -48.94 -58.45
CA ASN A 161 13.31 -47.88 -59.29
C ASN A 161 14.69 -48.25 -59.83
N ALA A 162 15.06 -47.68 -60.98
CA ALA A 162 16.39 -47.86 -61.55
C ALA A 162 17.45 -47.17 -60.68
N GLN A 163 18.51 -47.90 -60.32
CA GLN A 163 19.62 -47.38 -59.50
C GLN A 163 20.88 -47.11 -60.33
N THR A 164 21.56 -46.00 -60.02
CA THR A 164 22.89 -45.70 -60.59
C THR A 164 23.97 -46.17 -59.61
N LEU A 165 24.42 -47.42 -59.80
CA LEU A 165 25.45 -48.04 -58.98
C LEU A 165 26.82 -48.00 -59.69
N THR A 166 27.89 -47.87 -58.91
CA THR A 166 29.27 -48.04 -59.40
C THR A 166 29.54 -49.48 -59.82
N THR A 167 30.58 -49.73 -60.62
CA THR A 167 30.95 -51.09 -61.07
C THR A 167 31.17 -52.05 -59.92
N ALA A 168 31.89 -51.63 -58.86
CA ALA A 168 32.13 -52.46 -57.68
C ALA A 168 30.83 -52.76 -56.91
N GLN A 169 29.93 -51.79 -56.78
CA GLN A 169 28.62 -52.00 -56.14
C GLN A 169 27.75 -52.98 -56.95
N LYS A 170 27.75 -52.87 -58.28
CA LYS A 170 27.03 -53.80 -59.15
C LYS A 170 27.54 -55.23 -58.97
N LEU A 171 28.86 -55.44 -59.00
CA LEU A 171 29.46 -56.75 -58.79
C LEU A 171 29.09 -57.35 -57.43
N GLN A 172 29.18 -56.56 -56.34
CA GLN A 172 28.82 -57.03 -55.00
C GLN A 172 27.33 -57.38 -54.90
N ALA A 173 26.45 -56.54 -55.46
CA ALA A 173 25.02 -56.80 -55.50
C ALA A 173 24.68 -58.09 -56.26
N CYS A 174 25.27 -58.26 -57.45
CA CYS A 174 25.09 -59.44 -58.30
C CYS A 174 25.65 -60.72 -57.64
N THR A 175 26.77 -60.59 -56.93
CA THR A 175 27.34 -61.68 -56.11
C THR A 175 26.39 -62.07 -54.97
N ASN A 176 25.84 -61.09 -54.23
CA ASN A 176 24.93 -61.35 -53.10
C ASN A 176 23.65 -62.06 -53.51
N ILE A 177 23.15 -61.80 -54.72
CA ILE A 177 21.95 -62.46 -55.28
C ILE A 177 22.28 -63.73 -56.09
N GLY A 178 23.55 -64.13 -56.17
CA GLY A 178 23.98 -65.39 -56.77
C GLY A 178 24.07 -65.41 -58.31
N ILE A 179 24.09 -64.26 -58.98
CA ILE A 179 24.17 -64.21 -60.46
C ILE A 179 25.61 -64.01 -60.99
N GLY A 180 26.58 -63.71 -60.12
CA GLY A 180 28.00 -63.62 -60.49
C GLY A 180 28.43 -62.26 -61.06
N ASP A 181 29.44 -62.24 -61.94
CA ASP A 181 30.02 -61.02 -62.50
C ASP A 181 29.11 -60.41 -63.59
N PRO A 182 28.52 -59.22 -63.37
CA PRO A 182 27.58 -58.60 -64.32
C PRO A 182 28.27 -58.02 -65.57
N SER A 183 29.60 -58.01 -65.64
CA SER A 183 30.34 -57.57 -66.82
C SER A 183 30.49 -58.66 -67.89
N ILE A 184 30.16 -59.91 -67.56
CA ILE A 184 30.27 -61.04 -68.47
C ILE A 184 29.11 -61.04 -69.46
N ASP A 185 29.40 -60.86 -70.75
CA ASP A 185 28.43 -61.04 -71.82
C ASP A 185 28.23 -62.54 -72.11
N LEU A 186 27.34 -63.16 -71.34
CA LEU A 186 27.00 -64.58 -71.49
C LEU A 186 26.43 -64.91 -72.87
N VAL A 187 25.72 -63.97 -73.51
CA VAL A 187 25.15 -64.16 -74.85
C VAL A 187 26.26 -64.16 -75.89
N GLY A 188 27.22 -63.24 -75.79
CA GLY A 188 28.42 -63.19 -76.62
C GLY A 188 29.27 -64.45 -76.48
N ILE A 189 29.50 -64.91 -75.25
CA ILE A 189 30.22 -66.17 -74.98
C ILE A 189 29.49 -67.36 -75.62
N TYR A 190 28.18 -67.47 -75.42
CA TYR A 190 27.38 -68.55 -76.00
C TYR A 190 27.40 -68.53 -77.54
N ASN A 191 27.20 -67.35 -78.14
CA ASN A 191 27.23 -67.20 -79.59
C ASN A 191 28.62 -67.51 -80.19
N THR A 192 29.69 -67.23 -79.46
CA THR A 192 31.06 -67.62 -79.85
C THR A 192 31.24 -69.13 -79.74
N ALA A 193 30.77 -69.74 -78.65
CA ALA A 193 30.94 -71.16 -78.38
C ALA A 193 30.14 -72.07 -79.34
N LYS A 194 28.97 -71.63 -79.82
CA LYS A 194 28.12 -72.43 -80.71
C LYS A 194 28.61 -72.47 -82.17
N GLY A 195 29.58 -71.61 -82.54
CA GLY A 195 29.97 -71.35 -83.93
C GLY A 195 28.87 -70.59 -84.67
N ALA A 196 29.21 -69.51 -85.38
CA ALA A 196 28.24 -68.66 -86.08
C ALA A 196 27.22 -69.45 -86.90
#